data_AF-A0A5C4RTG1-F1
#
_entry.id   AF-A0A5C4RTG1-F1
#
_cell.length_a   1.000
_cell.length_b   1.000
_cell.length_c   1.000
_cell.angle_alpha   90.00
_cell.angle_beta   90.00
_cell.angle_gamma   90.00
#
_symmetry.space_group_name_H-M   'P 1'
#
loop_
_entity.id
_entity.type
_entity.pdbx_description
1 polymer ?
#
loop_
_entity_poly.entity_id
_entity_poly.type
_entity_poly.pdbx_seq_one_letter_code
_entity_poly.pdbx_strand_id
1 'polypeptide(L)'
;MVIRKIGVLSLGKLMAVMYAGIGLLFGILYALFAVIGGGAMMAMGGEENAALGGGMMMGMGLAAVVVLPILYGVFGFIGGVISAFFFNLAAKYVGGLELEVQ
;
A
#
# COMPACT_ATOMS: atom_id res chain seq x y z
N MET A 1 20.23 16.71 -15.73
CA MET A 1 21.29 16.20 -14.82
C MET A 1 21.36 14.68 -14.94
N VAL A 2 22.54 14.07 -15.07
CA VAL A 2 22.66 12.59 -15.15
C VAL A 2 22.98 12.00 -13.77
N ILE A 3 22.11 11.11 -13.27
CA ILE A 3 22.28 10.44 -11.98
C ILE A 3 22.84 9.03 -12.18
N ARG A 4 23.97 8.76 -11.51
CA ARG A 4 24.66 7.46 -11.54
C ARG A 4 24.51 6.64 -10.27
N LYS A 5 24.01 7.26 -9.19
CA LYS A 5 23.80 6.60 -7.90
C LYS A 5 22.60 7.22 -7.20
N ILE A 6 21.71 6.38 -6.71
CA ILE A 6 20.58 6.76 -5.87
C ILE A 6 20.84 6.27 -4.45
N GLY A 7 20.50 7.10 -3.47
CA GLY A 7 20.54 6.74 -2.06
C GLY A 7 19.52 5.66 -1.75
N VAL A 8 19.98 4.47 -1.37
CA VAL A 8 19.13 3.28 -1.17
C VAL A 8 18.01 3.54 -0.16
N LEU A 9 18.35 4.14 0.99
CA LEU A 9 17.36 4.50 2.00
C LEU A 9 16.45 5.65 1.55
N SER A 10 16.93 6.56 0.70
CA SER A 10 16.13 7.66 0.19
C SER A 10 15.02 7.17 -0.72
N LEU A 11 15.36 6.29 -1.68
CA LEU A 11 14.36 5.68 -2.57
C LEU A 11 13.41 4.77 -1.80
N GLY A 12 13.93 4.00 -0.83
CA GLY A 12 13.11 3.19 0.07
C GLY A 12 12.04 4.02 0.79
N LYS A 13 12.43 5.14 1.44
CA LYS A 13 11.47 6.03 2.12
C LYS A 13 10.44 6.64 1.16
N LEU A 14 10.87 7.08 -0.02
CA LEU A 14 9.96 7.63 -1.04
C LEU A 14 8.91 6.59 -1.46
N MET A 15 9.36 5.39 -1.81
CA MET A 15 8.46 4.29 -2.18
C MET A 15 7.57 3.86 -1.03
N ALA A 16 8.07 3.85 0.21
CA ALA A 16 7.27 3.55 1.39
C ALA A 16 6.08 4.50 1.54
N VAL A 17 6.31 5.81 1.42
CA VAL A 17 5.24 6.82 1.54
C VAL A 17 4.26 6.71 0.38
N MET A 18 4.78 6.54 -0.84
CA MET A 18 3.94 6.42 -2.04
C MET A 18 3.03 5.20 -1.98
N TYR A 19 3.58 4.03 -1.62
CA TYR A 19 2.80 2.80 -1.46
C TYR A 19 1.90 2.81 -0.23
N ALA A 20 2.28 3.47 0.87
CA ALA A 20 1.38 3.66 2.00
C ALA A 20 0.16 4.49 1.60
N GLY A 21 0.33 5.54 0.79
CA GLY A 21 -0.78 6.31 0.22
C GLY A 21 -1.72 5.46 -0.64
N ILE A 22 -1.15 4.59 -1.49
CA ILE A 22 -1.92 3.61 -2.28
C ILE A 22 -2.65 2.61 -1.38
N GLY A 23 -1.98 2.08 -0.35
CA GLY A 23 -2.56 1.16 0.62
C GLY A 23 -3.69 1.78 1.42
N LEU A 24 -3.60 3.08 1.76
CA LEU A 24 -4.67 3.83 2.40
C LEU A 24 -5.88 3.98 1.48
N LEU A 25 -5.65 4.32 0.20
CA LEU A 25 -6.73 4.41 -0.79
C LEU A 25 -7.50 3.09 -0.89
N PHE A 26 -6.79 1.97 -1.03
CA PHE A 26 -7.42 0.64 -1.06
C PHE A 26 -8.07 0.25 0.27
N GLY A 27 -7.46 0.62 1.40
CA GLY A 27 -8.04 0.42 2.73
C GLY A 27 -9.39 1.13 2.90
N ILE A 28 -9.48 2.39 2.46
CA ILE A 28 -10.74 3.15 2.51
C ILE A 28 -11.79 2.52 1.60
N LEU A 29 -11.43 2.17 0.36
CA LEU A 29 -12.36 1.53 -0.58
C LEU A 29 -12.87 0.19 -0.01
N TYR A 30 -11.98 -0.64 0.51
CA TYR A 30 -12.35 -1.91 1.14
C TYR A 30 -13.26 -1.70 2.35
N ALA A 31 -12.97 -0.71 3.20
CA ALA A 31 -13.82 -0.37 4.34
C ALA A 31 -15.23 0.05 3.93
N LEU A 32 -15.38 0.84 2.85
CA LEU A 32 -16.68 1.23 2.32
C LEU A 32 -17.48 0.01 1.87
N PHE A 33 -16.88 -0.89 1.09
CA PHE A 33 -17.54 -2.12 0.66
C PHE A 33 -17.88 -3.05 1.84
N ALA A 34 -17.01 -3.13 2.85
CA ALA A 34 -17.24 -3.93 4.04
C ALA A 34 -18.40 -3.39 4.89
N VAL A 35 -18.56 -2.07 5.00
CA VAL A 35 -19.71 -1.45 5.69
C VAL A 35 -21.01 -1.72 4.94
N ILE A 36 -21.02 -1.54 3.62
CA ILE A 36 -22.22 -1.78 2.79
C ILE A 36 -22.59 -3.26 2.80
N GLY A 37 -21.63 -4.16 2.55
CA GLY A 37 -21.85 -5.60 2.52
C GLY A 37 -22.21 -6.18 3.89
N GLY A 38 -21.52 -5.73 4.95
CA GLY A 38 -21.80 -6.14 6.32
C GLY A 38 -23.19 -5.66 6.78
N GLY A 39 -23.55 -4.41 6.47
CA GLY A 39 -24.88 -3.86 6.75
C GLY A 39 -26.00 -4.61 6.02
N ALA A 40 -25.80 -4.94 4.74
CA ALA A 40 -26.75 -5.73 3.96
C ALA A 40 -26.93 -7.15 4.52
N MET A 41 -25.84 -7.82 4.92
CA MET A 41 -25.91 -9.15 5.55
C MET A 41 -26.71 -9.13 6.85
N MET A 42 -26.52 -8.13 7.70
CA MET A 42 -27.29 -7.99 8.94
C MET A 42 -28.77 -7.69 8.69
N ALA A 43 -29.08 -6.95 7.62
CA ALA A 43 -30.47 -6.60 7.27
C ALA A 43 -31.27 -7.79 6.69
N MET A 44 -30.59 -8.74 6.03
CA MET A 44 -31.23 -9.91 5.41
C MET A 44 -31.26 -11.15 6.31
N GLY A 45 -30.35 -11.24 7.30
CA GLY A 45 -30.24 -12.41 8.16
C GLY A 45 -31.00 -12.27 9.47
N GLY A 46 -32.07 -13.05 9.64
CA GLY A 46 -32.81 -13.17 10.91
C GLY A 46 -32.14 -14.06 11.96
N GLU A 47 -30.96 -14.62 11.68
CA GLU A 47 -30.22 -15.52 12.56
C GLU A 47 -29.02 -14.81 13.22
N GLU A 48 -28.71 -15.18 14.46
CA GLU A 48 -27.55 -14.69 15.24
C GLU A 48 -26.22 -14.80 14.47
N ASN A 49 -26.08 -15.82 13.63
CA ASN A 49 -24.92 -16.04 12.77
C ASN A 49 -24.70 -14.93 11.73
N ALA A 50 -25.78 -14.32 11.21
CA ALA A 50 -25.69 -13.25 10.22
C ALA A 50 -25.28 -11.91 10.84
N ALA A 51 -25.72 -11.65 12.08
CA ALA A 51 -25.28 -10.49 12.86
C ALA A 51 -23.77 -10.58 13.18
N LEU A 52 -23.28 -11.75 13.59
CA LEU A 52 -21.86 -12.01 13.82
C LEU A 52 -21.03 -11.86 12.54
N GLY A 53 -21.48 -12.44 11.43
CA GLY A 53 -20.78 -12.35 10.14
C GLY A 53 -20.70 -10.93 9.58
N GLY A 54 -21.81 -10.19 9.63
CA GLY A 54 -21.87 -8.79 9.19
C GLY A 54 -21.01 -7.87 10.07
N GLY A 55 -21.08 -8.03 11.39
CA GLY A 55 -20.25 -7.30 12.35
C GLY A 55 -18.75 -7.54 12.13
N MET A 56 -18.34 -8.79 11.93
CA MET A 56 -16.95 -9.14 11.66
C MET A 56 -16.44 -8.55 10.34
N MET A 57 -17.26 -8.57 9.29
CA MET A 57 -16.91 -7.98 7.99
C MET A 57 -16.65 -6.48 8.11
N MET A 58 -17.53 -5.75 8.80
CA MET A 58 -17.34 -4.30 9.04
C MET A 58 -16.10 -4.01 9.88
N GLY A 59 -15.86 -4.81 10.94
CA GLY A 59 -14.68 -4.68 11.78
C GLY A 59 -13.37 -4.89 11.01
N MET A 60 -13.32 -5.90 10.13
CA MET A 60 -12.18 -6.11 9.23
C MET A 60 -12.02 -4.98 8.22
N GLY A 61 -13.12 -4.43 7.72
CA GLY A 61 -13.13 -3.24 6.87
C GLY A 61 -12.43 -2.06 7.50
N LEU A 62 -12.79 -1.73 8.74
CA LEU A 62 -12.16 -0.64 9.50
C LEU A 62 -10.69 -0.92 9.80
N ALA A 63 -10.35 -2.16 10.16
CA ALA A 63 -8.96 -2.56 10.39
C ALA A 63 -8.09 -2.40 9.12
N ALA A 64 -8.66 -2.67 7.94
CA ALA A 64 -7.95 -2.56 6.66
C ALA A 64 -7.47 -1.13 6.36
N VAL A 65 -8.17 -0.09 6.84
CA VAL A 65 -7.76 1.32 6.69
C VAL A 65 -6.41 1.60 7.35
N VAL A 66 -6.06 0.86 8.40
CA VAL A 66 -4.78 1.01 9.10
C VAL A 66 -3.78 -0.03 8.62
N VAL A 67 -4.22 -1.28 8.49
CA VAL A 67 -3.33 -2.41 8.16
C VAL A 67 -2.79 -2.31 6.74
N LEU A 68 -3.62 -1.99 5.75
CA LEU A 68 -3.17 -1.92 4.34
C LEU A 68 -2.14 -0.82 4.07
N PRO A 69 -2.27 0.43 4.55
CA PRO A 69 -1.20 1.42 4.38
C PRO A 69 0.13 0.98 5.00
N ILE A 70 0.10 0.37 6.18
CA ILE A 70 1.32 -0.11 6.85
C ILE A 70 1.96 -1.22 6.02
N LEU A 71 1.16 -2.21 5.63
CA LEU A 71 1.63 -3.36 4.87
C LEU A 71 2.19 -2.93 3.50
N TYR A 72 1.44 -2.13 2.74
CA TYR A 72 1.89 -1.60 1.46
C TYR A 72 3.10 -0.68 1.62
N GLY A 73 3.16 0.14 2.67
CA GLY A 73 4.31 0.98 2.96
C GLY A 73 5.59 0.17 3.23
N VAL A 74 5.49 -0.93 3.99
CA VAL A 74 6.63 -1.83 4.23
C VAL A 74 7.08 -2.52 2.94
N PHE A 75 6.15 -3.04 2.14
CA PHE A 75 6.49 -3.65 0.86
C PHE A 75 7.05 -2.63 -0.14
N GLY A 76 6.52 -1.42 -0.16
CA GLY A 76 7.06 -0.30 -0.95
C GLY A 76 8.47 0.08 -0.51
N PHE A 77 8.75 0.11 0.79
CA PHE A 77 10.09 0.35 1.32
C PHE A 77 11.09 -0.71 0.83
N ILE A 78 10.73 -1.99 1.02
CA ILE A 78 11.58 -3.13 0.61
C ILE A 78 11.80 -3.08 -0.91
N GLY A 79 10.73 -2.88 -1.68
CA GLY A 79 10.80 -2.72 -3.13
C GLY A 79 11.72 -1.58 -3.54
N GLY A 80 11.58 -0.40 -2.93
CA GLY A 80 12.43 0.76 -3.20
C GLY A 80 13.91 0.53 -2.87
N VAL A 81 14.20 -0.15 -1.76
CA VAL A 81 15.57 -0.53 -1.38
C VAL A 81 16.18 -1.47 -2.43
N ILE A 82 15.43 -2.51 -2.83
CA ILE A 82 15.86 -3.49 -3.84
C ILE A 82 16.07 -2.80 -5.20
N SER A 83 15.10 -1.99 -5.65
CA SER A 83 15.19 -1.22 -6.89
C SER A 83 16.38 -0.27 -6.89
N ALA A 84 16.68 0.41 -5.79
CA ALA A 84 17.84 1.30 -5.70
C ALA A 84 19.16 0.53 -5.81
N PHE A 85 19.23 -0.65 -5.20
CA PHE A 85 20.40 -1.52 -5.31
C PHE A 85 20.65 -1.92 -6.77
N PHE A 86 19.63 -2.41 -7.46
CA PHE A 86 19.74 -2.79 -8.87
C PHE A 86 20.00 -1.59 -9.79
N PHE A 87 19.39 -0.44 -9.53
CA PHE A 87 19.67 0.80 -10.26
C PHE A 87 21.15 1.17 -10.18
N ASN A 88 21.72 1.17 -8.96
CA ASN A 88 23.12 1.50 -8.75
C ASN A 88 24.08 0.52 -9.42
N LEU A 89 23.67 -0.75 -9.56
CA LEU A 89 24.42 -1.75 -10.31
C LEU A 89 24.32 -1.49 -11.82
N ALA A 90 23.10 -1.36 -12.36
CA ALA A 90 22.85 -1.13 -13.77
C ALA A 90 23.48 0.18 -14.28
N ALA A 91 23.43 1.25 -13.47
CA ALA A 91 23.98 2.56 -13.80
C ALA A 91 25.49 2.54 -14.09
N LYS A 92 26.22 1.54 -13.58
CA LYS A 92 27.64 1.34 -13.92
C LYS A 92 27.86 0.94 -15.38
N TYR A 93 26.88 0.28 -15.99
CA TYR A 93 26.95 -0.23 -17.35
C TYR A 93 26.31 0.71 -18.36
N VAL A 94 25.20 1.36 -18.00
CA VAL A 94 24.41 2.22 -18.91
C VAL A 94 24.75 3.70 -18.82
N GLY A 95 25.66 4.11 -17.92
CA GLY A 95 26.12 5.50 -17.79
C GLY A 95 25.26 6.41 -16.91
N GLY A 96 24.12 5.91 -16.41
CA GLY A 96 23.21 6.59 -15.49
C GLY A 96 21.80 6.80 -16.06
N LEU A 97 20.99 7.57 -15.34
CA LEU A 97 19.65 8.02 -15.76
C LEU A 97 19.67 9.53 -15.94
N GLU A 98 19.23 10.02 -17.10
CA GLU A 98 19.04 11.45 -17.32
C GLU A 98 17.75 11.91 -16.65
N LEU A 99 17.87 12.93 -15.80
CA LEU A 99 16.76 13.55 -15.08
C LEU A 99 16.66 15.02 -15.45
N GLU A 100 15.43 15.44 -15.73
CA GLU A 100 15.06 16.85 -15.78
C GLU A 100 14.79 17.32 -14.35
N VAL A 101 15.45 18.39 -13.95
CA VAL A 101 15.32 19.02 -12.62
C VAL A 101 14.87 20.46 -12.86
N GLN A 102 13.87 20.91 -12.09
CA GLN A 102 13.45 22.32 -12.03
C GLN A 102 14.49 23.16 -11.28
#